data_AF-S4NDM9-F1
#
_entry.id   AF-S4NDM9-F1
#
_cell.length_a   1.000
_cell.length_b   1.000
_cell.length_c   1.000
_cell.angle_alpha   90.00
_cell.angle_beta   90.00
_cell.angle_gamma   90.00
#
_symmetry.space_group_name_H-M   'P 1'
#
loop_
_entity.id
_entity.type
_entity.pdbx_description
1 polymer ?
#
loop_
_entity_poly.entity_id
_entity_poly.type
_entity_poly.pdbx_seq_one_letter_code
_entity_poly.pdbx_strand_id
1 'polypeptide(L)'
;MDPDEGYRLGAELVLDTPFLFRDAAGEWHELDPGTGVSLAPVLALFGQTVVTVDVRDRGVLVIDFEDGAGLWVGPDPQFVSWRLIGHGVEPITVGPGGEENWER
;
A
#
# COMPACT_ATOMS: atom_id res chain seq x y z
N MET A 1 5.98 29.56 -18.70
CA MET A 1 5.35 28.52 -17.87
C MET A 1 5.19 27.33 -18.76
N ASP A 2 5.78 26.21 -18.37
CA ASP A 2 5.71 24.97 -19.12
C ASP A 2 4.30 24.38 -18.93
N PRO A 3 3.50 24.16 -19.99
CA PRO A 3 2.16 23.62 -19.88
C PRO A 3 2.12 22.14 -19.44
N ASP A 4 3.28 21.47 -19.33
CA ASP A 4 3.41 20.09 -18.84
C ASP A 4 3.61 19.98 -17.32
N GLU A 5 3.49 21.08 -16.57
CA GLU A 5 3.40 21.06 -15.11
C GLU A 5 1.99 20.67 -14.64
N GLY A 6 1.38 19.67 -15.30
CA GLY A 6 0.20 18.98 -14.78
C GLY A 6 0.56 18.48 -13.37
N TYR A 7 -0.24 18.86 -12.37
CA TYR A 7 0.00 18.58 -10.95
C TYR A 7 0.60 17.19 -10.75
N ARG A 8 1.91 17.12 -10.49
CA ARG A 8 2.55 15.87 -10.09
C ARG A 8 2.03 15.54 -8.70
N LEU A 9 1.14 14.56 -8.65
CA LEU A 9 0.66 13.96 -7.41
C LEU A 9 1.80 13.13 -6.82
N GLY A 10 2.16 13.41 -5.57
CA GLY A 10 3.13 12.61 -4.83
C GLY A 10 2.50 12.14 -3.54
N ALA A 11 2.50 10.84 -3.30
CA ALA A 11 1.99 10.25 -2.07
C ALA A 11 2.93 9.17 -1.53
N GLU A 12 2.88 8.99 -0.23
CA GLU A 12 3.58 7.98 0.55
C GLU A 12 2.54 7.08 1.20
N LEU A 13 2.67 5.78 0.96
CA LEU A 13 1.91 4.72 1.62
C LEU A 13 2.76 4.19 2.79
N VAL A 14 2.27 4.33 4.01
CA VAL A 14 2.91 3.88 5.24
C VAL A 14 2.21 2.62 5.75
N LEU A 15 2.96 1.53 5.89
CA LEU A 15 2.51 0.24 6.41
C LEU A 15 3.24 -0.04 7.73
N ASP A 16 2.51 0.04 8.85
CA ASP A 16 3.06 -0.16 10.19
C ASP A 16 2.74 -1.56 10.77
N THR A 17 2.04 -2.40 9.99
CA THR A 17 1.54 -3.73 10.41
C THR A 17 1.97 -4.81 9.42
N PRO A 18 1.96 -6.10 9.81
CA PRO A 18 2.28 -7.19 8.90
C PRO A 18 1.40 -7.19 7.65
N PHE A 19 2.01 -7.44 6.50
CA PHE A 19 1.32 -7.46 5.22
C PHE A 19 1.83 -8.62 4.34
N LEU A 20 1.02 -8.99 3.36
CA LEU A 20 1.37 -10.01 2.37
C LEU A 20 1.91 -9.35 1.11
N PHE A 21 3.03 -9.86 0.62
CA PHE A 21 3.64 -9.49 -0.63
C PHE A 21 3.66 -10.70 -1.57
N ARG A 22 3.08 -10.56 -2.75
CA ARG A 22 3.25 -11.51 -3.84
C ARG A 22 4.32 -10.96 -4.77
N ASP A 23 5.39 -11.70 -4.99
CA ASP A 23 6.40 -11.29 -5.97
C ASP A 23 5.97 -11.55 -7.43
N ALA A 24 6.78 -11.08 -8.38
CA ALA A 24 6.52 -11.27 -9.80
C ALA A 24 6.56 -12.75 -10.26
N ALA A 25 7.17 -13.64 -9.48
CA ALA A 25 7.13 -15.08 -9.72
C ALA A 25 5.85 -15.73 -9.15
N GLY A 26 5.06 -14.99 -8.39
CA GLY A 26 3.83 -15.43 -7.76
C GLY A 26 4.02 -16.04 -6.38
N GLU A 27 5.23 -16.00 -5.80
CA GLU A 27 5.49 -16.48 -4.45
C GLU A 27 5.01 -15.45 -3.42
N TRP A 28 4.46 -15.96 -2.31
CA TRP A 28 3.90 -15.15 -1.24
C TRP A 28 4.84 -15.05 -0.05
N HIS A 29 5.06 -13.83 0.41
CA HIS A 29 5.90 -13.47 1.53
C HIS A 29 5.06 -12.73 2.57
N GLU A 30 5.09 -13.19 3.83
CA GLU A 30 4.54 -12.43 4.95
C GLU A 30 5.63 -11.53 5.52
N LEU A 31 5.38 -10.23 5.53
CA LEU A 31 6.36 -9.21 5.82
C LEU A 31 5.92 -8.39 7.03
N ASP A 32 6.76 -8.37 8.07
CA ASP A 32 6.58 -7.53 9.25
C ASP A 32 7.54 -6.33 9.21
N PRO A 33 7.03 -5.08 9.13
CA PRO A 33 7.84 -3.87 9.21
C PRO A 33 8.74 -3.77 10.44
N GLY A 34 8.33 -4.39 11.56
CA GLY A 34 9.07 -4.40 12.83
C GLY A 34 10.38 -5.18 12.79
N THR A 35 10.58 -6.04 11.80
CA THR A 35 11.79 -6.89 11.66
C THR A 35 12.55 -6.58 10.38
N GLY A 36 13.13 -5.38 10.24
CA GLY A 36 13.65 -4.82 8.97
C GLY A 36 14.51 -5.70 8.02
N VAL A 37 15.09 -6.84 8.45
CA VAL A 37 15.75 -7.80 7.55
C VAL A 37 14.74 -8.57 6.67
N SER A 38 13.49 -8.74 7.10
CA SER A 38 12.43 -9.41 6.33
C SER A 38 11.95 -8.59 5.13
N LEU A 39 12.26 -7.29 5.04
CA LEU A 39 11.72 -6.39 4.01
C LEU A 39 12.52 -6.37 2.70
N ALA A 40 13.56 -7.19 2.56
CA ALA A 40 14.32 -7.25 1.31
C ALA A 40 13.45 -7.48 0.04
N PRO A 41 12.38 -8.31 0.05
CA PRO A 41 11.54 -8.53 -1.13
C PRO A 41 10.86 -7.27 -1.67
N VAL A 42 10.44 -6.33 -0.81
CA VAL A 42 9.73 -5.11 -1.28
C VAL A 42 10.64 -4.13 -2.01
N LEU A 43 11.97 -4.30 -1.93
CA LEU A 43 12.90 -3.49 -2.73
C LEU A 43 12.71 -3.71 -4.24
N ALA A 44 12.14 -4.85 -4.65
CA ALA A 44 11.79 -5.12 -6.04
C ALA A 44 10.71 -4.17 -6.60
N LEU A 45 9.90 -3.55 -5.73
CA LEU A 45 8.87 -2.59 -6.11
C LEU A 45 9.43 -1.22 -6.51
N PHE A 46 10.73 -0.97 -6.27
CA PHE A 46 11.33 0.32 -6.59
C PHE A 46 11.26 0.60 -8.11
N GLY A 47 10.57 1.67 -8.48
CA GLY A 47 10.37 2.06 -9.87
C GLY A 47 9.27 1.28 -10.60
N GLN A 48 8.54 0.38 -9.91
CA GLN A 48 7.41 -0.32 -10.50
C GLN A 48 6.19 0.59 -10.66
N THR A 49 5.45 0.37 -11.74
CA THR A 49 4.19 1.07 -11.99
C THR A 49 3.05 0.35 -11.27
N VAL A 50 2.27 1.09 -10.49
CA VAL A 50 1.00 0.60 -9.94
C VAL A 50 -0.04 0.54 -11.07
N VAL A 51 -0.67 -0.61 -11.26
CA VAL A 51 -1.71 -0.80 -12.29
C VAL A 51 -3.12 -0.81 -11.70
N THR A 52 -3.27 -1.27 -10.47
CA THR A 52 -4.55 -1.28 -9.75
C THR A 52 -4.33 -0.92 -8.29
N VAL A 53 -5.30 -0.21 -7.72
CA VAL A 53 -5.45 -0.01 -6.28
C VAL A 53 -6.91 -0.28 -5.96
N ASP A 54 -7.15 -1.14 -4.98
CA ASP A 54 -8.48 -1.50 -4.53
C ASP A 54 -8.50 -1.50 -3.00
N VAL A 55 -9.55 -0.90 -2.42
CA VAL A 55 -9.79 -0.90 -0.98
C VAL A 55 -11.09 -1.65 -0.76
N ARG A 56 -11.00 -2.79 -0.08
CA ARG A 56 -12.10 -3.74 0.11
C ARG A 56 -12.51 -3.84 1.56
N ASP A 57 -13.75 -4.27 1.78
CA ASP A 57 -14.29 -4.62 3.10
C ASP A 57 -13.92 -3.58 4.17
N ARG A 58 -13.28 -4.00 5.27
CA ARG A 58 -12.85 -3.14 6.39
C ARG A 58 -11.56 -2.37 6.13
N GLY A 59 -11.35 -1.88 4.91
CA GLY A 59 -10.13 -1.17 4.53
C GLY A 59 -8.95 -2.09 4.21
N VAL A 60 -9.22 -3.30 3.70
CA VAL A 60 -8.19 -4.17 3.11
C VAL A 60 -7.64 -3.48 1.87
N LEU A 61 -6.36 -3.14 1.87
CA LEU A 61 -5.69 -2.53 0.73
C LEU A 61 -5.09 -3.61 -0.16
N VAL A 62 -5.41 -3.55 -1.45
CA VAL A 62 -4.86 -4.42 -2.48
C VAL A 62 -4.25 -3.56 -3.58
N ILE A 63 -2.99 -3.80 -3.91
CA ILE A 63 -2.27 -3.09 -4.98
C ILE A 63 -1.65 -4.13 -5.90
N ASP A 64 -1.90 -4.04 -7.20
CA ASP A 64 -1.14 -4.80 -8.20
C ASP A 64 -0.19 -3.87 -8.97
N PHE A 65 0.98 -4.41 -9.30
CA PHE A 65 2.04 -3.76 -10.06
C PHE A 65 2.17 -4.36 -11.46
N GLU A 66 2.75 -3.58 -12.38
CA GLU A 66 2.87 -3.95 -13.80
C GLU A 66 3.67 -5.24 -14.04
N ASP A 67 4.65 -5.54 -13.19
CA ASP A 67 5.44 -6.78 -13.25
C ASP A 67 4.72 -8.02 -12.71
N GLY A 68 3.49 -7.86 -12.22
CA GLY A 68 2.66 -8.91 -11.63
C GLY A 68 2.79 -9.05 -10.11
N ALA A 69 3.71 -8.32 -9.48
CA ALA A 69 3.81 -8.25 -8.03
C ALA A 69 2.53 -7.63 -7.43
N GLY A 70 2.29 -7.88 -6.15
CA GLY A 70 1.16 -7.27 -5.45
C GLY A 70 1.32 -7.19 -3.94
N LEU A 71 0.60 -6.24 -3.35
CA LEU A 71 0.55 -6.00 -1.91
C LEU A 71 -0.87 -6.21 -1.38
N TRP A 72 -0.97 -6.88 -0.24
CA TRP A 72 -2.21 -7.08 0.51
C TRP A 72 -1.99 -6.66 1.96
N VAL A 73 -2.74 -5.66 2.41
CA VAL A 73 -2.69 -5.16 3.78
C VAL A 73 -4.06 -5.35 4.39
N GLY A 74 -4.14 -6.25 5.36
CA GLY A 74 -5.37 -6.48 6.12
C GLY A 74 -5.52 -5.50 7.28
N PRO A 75 -6.71 -5.43 7.89
CA PRO A 75 -6.89 -4.69 9.13
C PRO A 75 -6.12 -5.36 10.28
N ASP A 76 -5.37 -4.57 11.03
CA ASP A 76 -4.74 -5.00 12.28
C ASP A 76 -5.62 -4.60 13.47
N PRO A 77 -5.91 -5.49 14.44
CA PRO A 77 -6.83 -5.18 15.54
C PRO A 77 -6.28 -4.16 16.55
N GLN A 78 -4.97 -3.92 16.59
CA GLN A 78 -4.30 -3.14 17.62
C GLN A 78 -3.66 -1.86 17.08
N PHE A 79 -3.23 -1.85 15.82
CA PHE A 79 -2.46 -0.78 15.21
C PHE A 79 -3.15 -0.20 13.97
N VAL A 80 -2.69 0.99 13.56
CA VAL A 80 -3.10 1.58 12.29
C VAL A 80 -2.65 0.66 11.16
N SER A 81 -3.60 0.28 10.31
CA SER A 81 -3.37 -0.75 9.29
C SER A 81 -2.53 -0.20 8.14
N TRP A 82 -2.91 0.97 7.61
CA TRP A 82 -2.13 1.72 6.63
C TRP A 82 -2.54 3.20 6.57
N ARG A 83 -1.67 4.04 6.02
CA ARG A 83 -1.93 5.46 5.75
C ARG A 83 -1.40 5.89 4.39
N LEU A 84 -2.17 6.71 3.69
CA LEU A 84 -1.73 7.42 2.49
C LEU A 84 -1.65 8.91 2.80
N ILE A 85 -0.47 9.50 2.64
CA ILE A 85 -0.23 10.94 2.86
C ILE A 85 0.50 11.51 1.65
N GLY A 86 0.36 12.80 1.34
CA GLY A 86 1.07 13.35 0.19
C GLY A 86 0.69 14.76 -0.22
N HIS A 87 1.32 15.22 -1.29
CA HIS A 87 1.05 16.51 -1.91
C HIS A 87 0.01 16.33 -3.03
N GLY A 88 -1.15 16.96 -2.87
CA GLY A 88 -2.26 16.90 -3.83
C GLY A 88 -3.22 15.72 -3.62
N VAL A 89 -3.00 14.88 -2.59
CA VAL A 89 -3.92 13.84 -2.13
C VAL A 89 -4.56 14.24 -0.80
N GLU A 90 -5.84 13.94 -0.62
CA GLU A 90 -6.45 13.97 0.71
C GLU A 90 -5.88 12.79 1.52
N PRO A 91 -5.39 13.00 2.76
CA PRO A 91 -4.86 11.91 3.56
C PRO A 91 -5.91 10.83 3.87
N ILE A 92 -5.50 9.57 3.78
CA ILE A 92 -6.33 8.42 4.17
C ILE A 92 -5.63 7.70 5.31
N THR A 93 -6.39 7.32 6.34
CA THR A 93 -5.90 6.51 7.46
C THR A 93 -6.93 5.43 7.75
N VAL A 94 -6.48 4.17 7.75
CA VAL A 94 -7.29 3.04 8.19
C VAL A 94 -6.86 2.63 9.60
N GLY A 95 -7.73 2.87 10.57
CA GLY A 95 -7.45 2.66 11.98
C GLY A 95 -7.34 1.19 12.42
N PRO A 96 -7.10 0.95 13.72
CA PRO A 96 -7.17 -0.39 14.29
C PRO A 96 -8.53 -1.04 14.06
N GLY A 97 -8.52 -2.31 13.65
CA GLY A 97 -9.70 -3.09 13.31
C GLY A 97 -10.27 -2.77 11.92
N GLY A 98 -9.70 -1.81 11.19
CA GLY A 98 -10.17 -1.38 9.89
C GLY A 98 -11.32 -0.37 9.94
N GLU A 99 -11.80 0.04 8.77
CA GLU A 99 -12.93 0.97 8.66
C GLU A 99 -14.27 0.22 8.62
N GLU A 100 -15.29 0.72 9.33
CA GLU A 100 -16.60 0.06 9.38
C GLU A 100 -17.58 0.54 8.31
N ASN A 101 -17.32 1.70 7.69
CA ASN A 101 -18.20 2.32 6.69
C ASN A 101 -17.41 2.85 5.48
N TRP A 102 -16.59 2.00 4.86
CA TRP A 102 -15.89 2.39 3.64
C TRP A 102 -16.86 2.48 2.45
N GLU A 103 -17.19 3.71 2.03
CA GLU A 103 -17.96 3.98 0.82
C GLU A 103 -17.00 4.29 -0.35
N ARG A 104 -17.23 3.64 -1.50
CA ARG A 104 -16.39 3.73 -2.70
C ARG A 104 -16.63 5.00 -3.51
#